data_AF-A0A961TAM5-F1
#
_entry.id   AF-A0A961TAM5-F1
#
_cell.length_a   1.000
_cell.length_b   1.000
_cell.length_c   1.000
_cell.angle_alpha   90.00
_cell.angle_beta   90.00
_cell.angle_gamma   90.00
#
_symmetry.space_group_name_H-M   'P 1'
#
loop_
_entity.id
_entity.type
_entity.pdbx_description
1 polymer ?
#
loop_
_entity_poly.entity_id
_entity_poly.type
_entity_poly.pdbx_seq_one_letter_code
_entity_poly.pdbx_strand_id
1 'polypeptide(L)'
;TLAVNTLAPLVVAQAFLPNLRRSSNPRVVTISSRMGSMSHASSDRIAYRASKAAVNKVMQGLASDLRSEGIAVVSMHPGWV
;
A
#
# COMPACT_ATOMS: atom_id res chain seq x y z
N THR A 1 5.36 13.23 -5.52
CA THR A 1 4.21 12.57 -4.85
C THR A 1 4.02 11.12 -5.24
N LEU A 2 3.76 10.77 -6.50
CA LEU A 2 3.47 9.37 -6.91
C LEU A 2 4.68 8.43 -6.78
N ALA A 3 5.86 8.85 -7.22
CA ALA A 3 7.08 8.03 -7.10
C ALA A 3 7.34 7.60 -5.65
N VAL A 4 7.16 8.53 -4.70
CA VAL A 4 7.38 8.27 -3.27
C VAL A 4 6.19 7.56 -2.62
N ASN A 5 4.97 8.02 -2.82
CA ASN A 5 3.81 7.49 -2.08
C ASN A 5 3.22 6.21 -2.69
N THR A 6 3.54 5.91 -3.95
CA THR A 6 2.93 4.81 -4.71
C THR A 6 3.97 3.78 -5.13
N LEU A 7 5.02 4.20 -5.86
CA LEU A 7 6.00 3.27 -6.41
C LEU A 7 7.00 2.79 -5.36
N ALA A 8 7.48 3.67 -4.49
CA ALA A 8 8.44 3.25 -3.46
C ALA A 8 7.89 2.14 -2.54
N PRO A 9 6.63 2.17 -2.04
CA PRO A 9 6.06 1.04 -1.30
C PRO A 9 6.03 -0.28 -2.09
N LEU A 10 5.76 -0.25 -3.40
CA LEU A 10 5.81 -1.44 -4.25
C LEU A 10 7.24 -2.00 -4.32
N VAL A 11 8.20 -1.14 -4.65
CA VAL A 11 9.61 -1.52 -4.82
C VAL A 11 10.18 -2.05 -3.51
N VAL A 12 9.88 -1.41 -2.37
CA VAL A 12 10.29 -1.88 -1.06
C VAL A 12 9.68 -3.24 -0.74
N ALA A 13 8.37 -3.43 -0.96
CA ALA A 13 7.74 -4.73 -0.73
C ALA A 13 8.39 -5.84 -1.57
N GLN A 14 8.64 -5.58 -2.85
CA GLN A 14 9.28 -6.53 -3.78
C GLN A 14 10.73 -6.84 -3.36
N ALA A 15 11.53 -5.83 -3.02
CA ALA A 15 12.91 -6.00 -2.60
C ALA A 15 13.06 -6.87 -1.34
N PHE A 16 12.06 -6.83 -0.45
CA PHE A 16 12.06 -7.60 0.80
C PHE A 16 11.38 -8.98 0.69
N LEU A 17 10.85 -9.37 -0.48
CA LEU A 17 10.21 -10.68 -0.65
C LEU A 17 11.08 -11.88 -0.23
N PRO A 18 12.39 -11.94 -0.53
CA PRO A 18 13.23 -13.04 -0.06
C PRO A 18 13.26 -13.17 1.47
N ASN A 19 13.20 -12.04 2.18
CA ASN A 19 13.19 -12.01 3.64
C ASN A 19 11.81 -12.39 4.18
N LEU A 20 10.74 -11.91 3.54
CA LEU A 20 9.37 -12.24 3.91
C LEU A 20 9.10 -13.74 3.77
N ARG A 21 9.55 -14.37 2.69
CA ARG A 21 9.42 -15.82 2.45
C ARG A 21 10.13 -16.69 3.51
N ARG A 22 11.08 -16.13 4.25
CA ARG A 22 11.82 -16.80 5.33
C ARG A 22 11.23 -16.52 6.72
N SER A 23 10.30 -15.57 6.83
CA SER A 23 9.67 -15.22 8.10
C SER A 23 8.63 -16.25 8.50
N SER A 24 8.52 -16.55 9.80
CA SER A 24 7.43 -17.36 10.34
C SER A 24 6.10 -16.60 10.41
N ASN A 25 6.12 -15.27 10.19
CA ASN A 25 4.94 -14.42 10.27
C ASN A 25 5.04 -13.18 9.35
N PRO A 26 5.10 -13.36 8.03
CA PRO A 26 5.38 -12.29 7.08
C PRO A 26 4.21 -11.33 6.90
N ARG A 27 4.49 -10.02 6.99
CA ARG A 27 3.51 -8.97 6.77
C ARG A 27 4.13 -7.76 6.07
N VAL A 28 3.36 -7.17 5.16
CA VAL A 28 3.63 -5.85 4.57
C VAL A 28 2.52 -4.91 5.02
N VAL A 29 2.90 -3.82 5.68
CA VAL A 29 1.96 -2.79 6.15
C VAL A 29 2.32 -1.47 5.52
N THR A 30 1.38 -0.89 4.77
CA THR A 30 1.56 0.41 4.11
C THR A 30 0.67 1.47 4.72
N ILE A 31 1.26 2.62 5.05
CA ILE A 31 0.53 3.78 5.55
C ILE A 31 -0.08 4.56 4.37
N SER A 32 -1.40 4.47 4.25
CA SER A 32 -2.22 5.20 3.31
C SER A 32 -2.92 6.39 3.99
N SER A 33 -4.08 6.80 3.48
CA SER A 33 -4.91 7.87 4.02
C SER A 33 -6.37 7.63 3.66
N ARG A 34 -7.30 8.12 4.49
CA ARG A 34 -8.74 8.19 4.15
C ARG A 34 -8.97 8.95 2.83
N MET A 35 -8.09 9.90 2.51
CA MET A 35 -8.07 10.66 1.26
C MET A 35 -7.79 9.83 0.00
N GLY A 36 -7.25 8.61 0.15
CA GLY A 36 -7.10 7.65 -0.94
C GLY A 36 -8.32 6.76 -1.17
N SER A 37 -9.42 6.95 -0.43
CA SER A 37 -10.66 6.23 -0.67
C SER A 37 -11.37 6.77 -1.90
N MET A 38 -11.77 5.89 -2.83
CA MET A 38 -12.55 6.26 -4.01
C MET A 38 -13.95 6.77 -3.66
N SER A 39 -14.51 6.36 -2.51
CA SER A 39 -15.81 6.85 -2.03
C SER A 39 -15.71 8.21 -1.32
N HIS A 40 -14.51 8.72 -1.05
CA HIS A 40 -14.31 9.99 -0.35
C HIS A 40 -14.00 11.12 -1.34
N ALA A 41 -15.06 11.63 -1.98
CA ALA A 41 -14.97 12.68 -2.99
C ALA A 41 -14.59 14.05 -2.40
N SER A 42 -13.58 14.69 -3.01
CA SER A 42 -13.19 16.08 -2.77
C SER A 42 -12.23 16.53 -3.86
N SER A 43 -12.19 17.84 -4.16
CA SER A 43 -11.35 18.44 -5.21
C SER A 43 -9.99 18.93 -4.72
N ASP A 44 -9.73 18.94 -3.40
CA ASP A 44 -8.46 19.39 -2.84
C ASP A 44 -7.34 18.34 -2.98
N ARG A 45 -6.08 18.81 -3.03
CA ARG A 45 -4.89 17.95 -2.90
C ARG A 45 -4.87 16.75 -3.89
N ILE A 46 -5.34 16.97 -5.12
CA ILE A 46 -5.54 15.94 -6.17
C ILE A 46 -4.34 14.99 -6.29
N ALA A 47 -3.12 15.51 -6.43
CA ALA A 47 -1.92 14.67 -6.58
C ALA A 47 -1.66 13.76 -5.36
N TYR A 48 -1.94 14.25 -4.14
CA TYR A 48 -1.81 13.45 -2.92
C TYR A 48 -2.90 12.39 -2.85
N ARG A 49 -4.17 12.77 -3.07
CA ARG A 49 -5.32 11.86 -3.13
C ARG A 49 -5.10 10.73 -4.13
N ALA A 50 -4.71 11.09 -5.37
CA ALA A 50 -4.38 10.16 -6.42
C ALA A 50 -3.25 9.20 -6.00
N SER A 51 -2.18 9.71 -5.37
CA SER A 51 -1.08 8.85 -4.91
C SER A 51 -1.50 7.85 -3.83
N LYS A 52 -2.39 8.24 -2.92
CA LYS A 52 -2.91 7.37 -1.86
C LYS A 52 -3.96 6.37 -2.38
N ALA A 53 -4.76 6.76 -3.36
CA ALA A 53 -5.64 5.84 -4.07
C ALA A 53 -4.81 4.80 -4.87
N ALA A 54 -3.76 5.25 -5.56
CA ALA A 54 -2.90 4.38 -6.32
C ALA A 54 -2.16 3.37 -5.42
N VAL A 55 -1.62 3.79 -4.27
CA VAL A 55 -0.95 2.83 -3.36
C VAL A 55 -1.92 1.81 -2.76
N ASN A 56 -3.19 2.17 -2.54
CA ASN A 56 -4.22 1.20 -2.14
C ASN A 56 -4.41 0.12 -3.20
N LYS A 57 -4.43 0.49 -4.49
CA LYS A 57 -4.57 -0.48 -5.59
C LYS A 57 -3.32 -1.35 -5.75
N VAL A 58 -2.12 -0.76 -5.60
CA VAL A 58 -0.86 -1.51 -5.59
C VAL A 58 -0.86 -2.56 -4.48
N MET A 59 -1.21 -2.16 -3.25
CA MET A 59 -1.26 -3.09 -2.11
C MET A 59 -2.33 -4.17 -2.29
N GLN A 60 -3.48 -3.85 -2.91
CA GLN A 60 -4.48 -4.85 -3.28
C GLN A 60 -3.92 -5.88 -4.27
N GLY A 61 -3.18 -5.44 -5.29
CA GLY A 61 -2.52 -6.34 -6.25
C GLY A 61 -1.50 -7.25 -5.59
N LEU A 62 -0.60 -6.67 -4.78
CA LEU A 62 0.36 -7.45 -3.99
C LEU A 62 -0.31 -8.45 -3.05
N ALA A 63 -1.42 -8.08 -2.41
CA ALA A 63 -2.19 -8.99 -1.56
C ALA A 63 -2.73 -10.19 -2.35
N SER A 64 -3.18 -9.97 -3.59
CA SER A 64 -3.61 -11.04 -4.48
C SER A 64 -2.45 -11.94 -4.89
N ASP A 65 -1.32 -11.35 -5.31
CA ASP A 65 -0.15 -12.08 -5.81
C ASP A 65 0.49 -12.95 -4.71
N LEU A 66 0.59 -12.43 -3.49
CA LEU A 66 1.30 -13.09 -2.40
C LEU A 66 0.40 -13.98 -1.52
N ARG A 67 -0.88 -14.12 -1.89
CA ARG A 67 -1.88 -14.88 -1.12
C ARG A 67 -1.49 -16.35 -0.94
N SER A 68 -1.00 -17.00 -1.99
CA SER A 68 -0.58 -18.41 -1.96
C SER A 68 0.67 -18.64 -1.11
N GLU A 69 1.47 -17.59 -0.90
CA GLU A 69 2.69 -17.62 -0.07
C GLU A 69 2.40 -17.33 1.41
N GLY A 70 1.16 -17.03 1.79
CA GLY A 70 0.79 -16.71 3.17
C GLY A 70 1.31 -15.37 3.68
N ILE A 71 1.74 -14.47 2.78
CA ILE A 71 2.23 -13.13 3.15
C ILE A 71 1.06 -12.17 3.23
N ALA A 72 0.77 -11.65 4.42
CA ALA A 72 -0.31 -10.68 4.60
C ALA A 72 0.11 -9.29 4.09
N VAL A 73 -0.74 -8.64 3.32
CA VAL A 73 -0.52 -7.26 2.84
C VAL A 73 -1.70 -6.40 3.28
N VAL A 74 -1.40 -5.30 3.98
CA VAL A 74 -2.42 -4.41 4.57
C VAL A 74 -2.10 -2.96 4.25
N SER A 75 -3.13 -2.21 3.85
CA SER A 75 -3.10 -0.75 3.75
C SER A 75 -3.95 -0.16 4.87
N MET A 76 -3.42 0.81 5.62
CA MET A 76 -4.12 1.45 6.73
C MET A 76 -3.94 2.96 6.71
N HIS A 77 -4.97 3.71 7.15
CA HIS A 77 -4.83 5.14 7.38
C HIS A 77 -4.65 5.41 8.89
N PRO A 78 -3.79 6.34 9.29
CA PRO A 78 -3.53 6.62 10.71
C PRO A 78 -4.63 7.46 11.38
N GLY A 79 -5.66 7.89 10.63
CA GLY A 79 -6.68 8.83 11.12
C GLY A 79 -6.25 10.27 10.87
N TRP A 80 -6.67 11.17 11.77
CA TRP A 80 -6.17 12.53 11.84
C TRP A 80 -5.03 12.56 12.85
N VAL A 81 -3.86 12.99 12.40
CA VAL A 81 -2.64 13.16 13.17
C VAL A 81 -2.03 14.51 12.86
#